data_AF-A0A1V5ZU48-F1
#
_entry.id   AF-A0A1V5ZU48-F1
#
_cell.length_a   1.000
_cell.length_b   1.000
_cell.length_c   1.000
_cell.angle_alpha   90.00
_cell.angle_beta   90.00
_cell.angle_gamma   90.00
#
_symmetry.space_group_name_H-M   'P 1'
#
loop_
_entity.id
_entity.type
_entity.pdbx_description
1 polymer ?
#
loop_
_entity_poly.entity_id
_entity_poly.type
_entity_poly.pdbx_seq_one_letter_code
_entity_poly.pdbx_strand_id
1 'polypeptide(L)'
;MTDSIPDSTPRKYSQLVPFVPGDPRINRKGRPKTIDAVRKLAQSIGEEETTDSGETFTQIELILRDWAKSKSFEKQLAFVQYAYGKVPDHVLSDARDLSIIVNWDKVVTHDSHAIPD
;
A
#
# COMPACT_ATOMS: atom_id res chain seq x y z
N MET A 1 31.99 -52.73 11.55
CA MET A 1 30.86 -52.39 12.43
C MET A 1 30.67 -50.88 12.32
N THR A 2 29.64 -50.44 11.60
CA THR A 2 29.33 -49.02 11.42
C THR A 2 28.29 -48.65 12.48
N ASP A 3 28.73 -47.93 13.52
CA ASP A 3 27.83 -47.43 14.54
C ASP A 3 26.99 -46.27 13.97
N SER A 4 25.72 -46.55 13.73
CA SER A 4 24.72 -45.54 13.37
C SER A 4 24.40 -44.71 14.60
N ILE A 5 24.75 -43.42 14.56
CA ILE A 5 24.38 -42.43 15.57
C ILE A 5 22.84 -42.37 15.63
N PRO A 6 22.19 -42.56 16.80
CA PRO A 6 20.74 -42.45 16.88
C PRO A 6 20.35 -40.98 16.76
N ASP A 7 19.63 -40.65 15.69
CA ASP A 7 18.94 -39.37 15.48
C ASP A 7 17.78 -39.26 16.48
N SER A 8 18.10 -39.13 17.77
CA SER A 8 17.11 -39.10 18.86
C SER A 8 16.69 -37.69 19.26
N THR A 9 16.99 -36.68 18.43
CA THR A 9 16.50 -35.33 18.70
C THR A 9 15.03 -35.28 18.31
N PRO A 10 14.07 -35.15 19.26
CA PRO A 10 12.67 -35.03 18.89
C PRO A 10 12.52 -33.80 18.01
N ARG A 11 12.15 -34.00 16.74
CA ARG A 11 11.83 -32.89 15.85
C ARG A 11 10.80 -32.03 16.57
N LYS A 12 11.08 -30.74 16.75
CA LYS A 12 10.30 -29.77 17.56
C LYS A 12 8.79 -29.72 17.25
N TYR A 13 8.34 -30.46 16.25
CA TYR A 13 6.98 -30.54 15.74
C TYR A 13 6.40 -31.96 15.69
N SER A 14 7.04 -32.97 16.29
CA SER A 14 6.55 -34.38 16.28
C SER A 14 5.19 -34.55 16.95
N GLN A 15 4.84 -33.63 17.83
CA GLN A 15 3.58 -33.56 18.57
C GLN A 15 2.52 -32.66 17.92
N LEU A 16 2.82 -32.01 16.78
CA LEU A 16 1.84 -31.19 16.07
C LEU A 16 1.05 -32.04 15.08
N VAL A 17 -0.28 -31.96 15.18
CA VAL A 17 -1.19 -32.63 14.23
C VAL A 17 -1.49 -31.67 13.07
N PRO A 18 -1.09 -31.98 11.83
CA PRO A 18 -1.38 -31.14 10.67
C PRO A 18 -2.89 -31.03 10.44
N PHE A 19 -3.32 -29.92 9.85
CA PHE A 19 -4.72 -29.72 9.50
C PHE A 19 -5.15 -30.63 8.35
N VAL A 20 -6.31 -31.26 8.49
CA VAL A 20 -6.89 -32.11 7.44
C VAL A 20 -8.03 -31.39 6.69
N PRO A 21 -8.36 -31.78 5.45
CA PRO A 21 -9.54 -31.27 4.77
C PRO A 21 -10.82 -31.50 5.60
N GLY A 22 -11.52 -30.42 5.96
CA GLY A 22 -12.72 -30.49 6.81
C GLY A 22 -12.45 -30.31 8.30
N ASP A 23 -11.19 -30.11 8.70
CA ASP A 23 -10.82 -29.91 10.09
C ASP A 23 -11.51 -28.66 10.69
N PRO A 24 -12.31 -28.82 11.76
CA PRO A 24 -13.07 -27.74 12.38
C PRO A 24 -12.18 -26.69 13.05
N ARG A 25 -10.91 -26.99 13.30
CA ARG A 25 -9.92 -26.02 13.84
C ARG A 25 -9.55 -24.95 12.82
N ILE A 26 -9.78 -25.19 11.53
CA ILE A 26 -9.48 -24.22 10.48
C ILE A 26 -10.65 -23.23 10.35
N ASN A 27 -10.40 -21.94 10.61
CA ASN A 27 -11.37 -20.91 10.27
C ASN A 27 -11.44 -20.70 8.75
N ARG A 28 -12.32 -21.43 8.08
CA ARG A 28 -12.57 -21.33 6.63
C ARG A 28 -13.71 -20.36 6.26
N LYS A 29 -14.50 -19.92 7.24
CA LYS A 29 -15.75 -19.17 7.03
C LYS A 29 -15.58 -17.65 7.20
N GLY A 30 -14.60 -17.20 7.99
CA GLY A 30 -14.47 -15.77 8.32
C GLY A 30 -13.33 -15.03 7.64
N ARG A 31 -12.34 -15.72 7.05
CA ARG A 31 -11.21 -15.05 6.40
C ARG A 31 -11.58 -14.67 4.96
N PRO A 32 -11.47 -13.40 4.55
CA PRO A 32 -11.53 -13.02 3.15
C PRO A 32 -10.52 -13.84 2.33
N LYS A 33 -10.98 -14.49 1.27
CA LYS A 33 -10.14 -15.36 0.44
C LYS A 33 -9.29 -14.58 -0.55
N THR A 34 -9.73 -13.37 -0.91
CA THR A 34 -9.07 -12.48 -1.87
C THR A 34 -8.88 -11.09 -1.26
N ILE A 35 -7.90 -10.34 -1.76
CA ILE A 35 -7.67 -8.95 -1.36
C ILE A 35 -8.87 -8.08 -1.74
N ASP A 36 -9.53 -8.37 -2.86
CA ASP A 36 -10.72 -7.63 -3.29
C ASP A 36 -11.90 -7.79 -2.33
N ALA A 37 -12.05 -8.97 -1.71
CA ALA A 37 -13.06 -9.18 -0.67
C ALA A 37 -12.78 -8.31 0.57
N VAL A 38 -11.50 -8.12 0.94
CA VAL A 38 -11.10 -7.19 2.01
C VAL A 38 -11.38 -5.75 1.58
N ARG A 39 -11.01 -5.37 0.36
CA ARG A 39 -11.22 -4.02 -0.16
C ARG A 39 -12.70 -3.64 -0.17
N LYS A 40 -13.56 -4.55 -0.64
CA LYS A 40 -15.01 -4.35 -0.65
C LYS A 40 -15.58 -4.14 0.75
N LEU A 41 -15.12 -4.92 1.73
CA LEU A 41 -15.51 -4.75 3.12
C LEU A 41 -15.01 -3.42 3.71
N ALA A 42 -13.77 -3.03 3.41
CA ALA A 42 -13.24 -1.75 3.86
C ALA A 42 -14.00 -0.56 3.25
N GLN A 43 -14.39 -0.65 1.97
CA GLN A 43 -15.23 0.36 1.30
C GLN A 43 -16.60 0.45 1.96
N SER A 44 -17.26 -0.68 2.23
CA SER A 44 -18.57 -0.64 2.90
C SER A 44 -18.49 0.01 4.28
N ILE A 45 -17.44 -0.30 5.06
CA ILE A 45 -17.21 0.33 6.37
C ILE A 45 -16.93 1.84 6.20
N GLY A 46 -16.16 2.23 5.19
CA GLY A 46 -15.88 3.63 4.91
C GLY A 46 -17.12 4.44 4.51
N GLU A 47 -18.08 3.81 3.83
CA GLU A 47 -19.35 4.39 3.38
C GLU A 47 -20.40 4.47 4.50
N GLU A 48 -20.19 3.82 5.65
CA GLU A 48 -21.12 3.89 6.78
C GLU A 48 -21.24 5.32 7.30
N GLU A 49 -22.49 5.74 7.54
CA GLU A 49 -22.81 7.02 8.15
C GLU A 49 -22.48 7.01 9.63
N THR A 50 -21.90 8.11 10.10
CA THR A 50 -21.60 8.33 11.51
C THR A 50 -21.85 9.80 11.84
N THR A 51 -22.23 10.04 13.09
CA THR A 51 -22.54 11.39 13.55
C THR A 51 -21.36 11.91 14.35
N ASP A 52 -20.78 13.04 13.91
CA ASP A 52 -19.76 13.77 14.66
C ASP A 52 -20.21 15.22 14.83
N SER A 53 -20.18 15.70 16.07
CA SER A 53 -20.49 17.10 16.40
C SER A 53 -21.86 17.61 15.89
N GLY A 54 -22.83 16.71 15.70
CA GLY A 54 -24.19 17.04 15.25
C GLY A 54 -24.40 17.01 13.74
N GLU A 55 -23.35 16.76 12.95
CA GLU A 55 -23.43 16.58 11.50
C GLU A 55 -23.16 15.10 11.14
N THR A 56 -23.84 14.61 10.10
CA THR A 56 -23.67 13.24 9.60
C THR A 56 -22.63 13.23 8.51
N PHE A 57 -21.61 12.38 8.67
CA PHE A 57 -20.54 12.17 7.70
C PHE A 57 -20.37 10.68 7.43
N THR A 58 -19.72 10.35 6.33
CA THR A 58 -19.22 8.97 6.15
C THR A 58 -17.97 8.76 7.00
N GLN A 59 -17.71 7.52 7.41
CA GLN A 59 -16.52 7.21 8.19
C GLN A 59 -15.22 7.56 7.45
N ILE A 60 -15.19 7.35 6.12
CA ILE A 60 -14.04 7.73 5.29
C ILE A 60 -13.80 9.25 5.28
N GLU A 61 -14.87 10.05 5.30
CA GLU A 61 -14.77 11.50 5.34
C GLU A 61 -14.16 11.99 6.65
N LEU A 62 -14.55 11.40 7.79
CA LEU A 62 -13.93 11.74 9.07
C LEU A 62 -12.43 11.40 9.10
N ILE A 63 -12.04 10.27 8.53
CA ILE A 63 -10.63 9.88 8.41
C ILE A 63 -9.85 10.90 7.58
N LEU A 64 -10.38 11.32 6.42
CA LEU A 64 -9.72 12.32 5.57
C LEU A 64 -9.61 13.69 6.26
N ARG A 65 -10.63 14.10 7.01
CA ARG A 65 -10.62 15.34 7.80
C ARG A 65 -9.61 15.28 8.94
N ASP A 66 -9.52 14.14 9.65
CA ASP A 66 -8.49 13.91 10.68
C ASP A 66 -7.10 13.98 10.06
N TRP A 67 -6.88 13.34 8.90
CA TRP A 67 -5.58 13.35 8.24
C TRP A 67 -5.17 14.75 7.79
N ALA A 68 -6.10 15.53 7.24
CA ALA A 68 -5.86 16.91 6.82
C ALA A 68 -5.51 17.83 8.00
N LYS A 69 -6.08 17.60 9.19
CA LYS A 69 -5.84 18.41 10.39
C LYS A 69 -4.70 17.88 11.28
N SER A 70 -4.22 16.67 11.02
CA SER A 70 -3.22 16.02 11.87
C SER A 70 -1.87 16.72 11.81
N LYS A 71 -1.09 16.62 12.88
CA LYS A 71 0.33 17.02 12.92
C LYS A 71 1.27 15.90 12.49
N SER A 72 0.77 14.68 12.32
CA SER A 72 1.59 13.55 11.86
C SER A 72 1.89 13.70 10.38
N PHE A 73 3.17 13.71 10.04
CA PHE A 73 3.63 13.78 8.65
C PHE A 73 3.06 12.63 7.80
N GLU A 74 2.96 11.41 8.35
CA GLU A 74 2.45 10.25 7.61
C GLU A 74 1.00 10.42 7.19
N LYS A 75 0.16 10.98 8.07
CA LYS A 75 -1.26 11.24 7.77
C LYS A 75 -1.42 12.34 6.74
N GLN A 76 -0.65 13.42 6.86
CA GLN A 76 -0.65 14.50 5.89
C GLN A 76 -0.17 14.02 4.51
N LEU A 77 0.91 13.23 4.48
CA LEU A 77 1.43 12.63 3.26
C LEU A 77 0.39 11.70 2.62
N ALA A 78 -0.25 10.84 3.41
CA ALA A 78 -1.31 9.96 2.92
C ALA A 78 -2.47 10.77 2.31
N PHE A 79 -2.94 11.82 2.99
CA PHE A 79 -3.99 12.70 2.47
C PHE A 79 -3.60 13.32 1.12
N VAL A 80 -2.39 13.90 1.01
CA VAL A 80 -1.90 14.51 -0.23
C VAL A 80 -1.79 13.47 -1.36
N GLN A 81 -1.29 12.27 -1.07
CA GLN A 81 -1.15 11.20 -2.06
C GLN A 81 -2.50 10.68 -2.59
N TYR A 82 -3.52 10.60 -1.73
CA TYR A 82 -4.87 10.22 -2.16
C TYR A 82 -5.55 11.34 -2.94
N ALA A 83 -5.37 12.60 -2.54
CA ALA A 83 -6.03 13.76 -3.16
C ALA A 83 -5.40 14.15 -4.51
N TYR A 84 -4.07 14.12 -4.61
CA TYR A 84 -3.32 14.64 -5.76
C TYR A 84 -2.51 13.57 -6.50
N GLY A 85 -2.56 12.32 -6.03
CA GLY A 85 -1.78 11.21 -6.56
C GLY A 85 -0.46 11.01 -5.83
N LYS A 86 0.04 9.77 -5.87
CA LYS A 86 1.33 9.40 -5.28
C LYS A 86 2.48 9.84 -6.20
N VAL A 87 3.48 10.52 -5.65
CA VAL A 87 4.74 10.78 -6.36
C VAL A 87 5.43 9.44 -6.65
N PRO A 88 5.87 9.16 -7.88
CA PRO A 88 6.60 7.94 -8.19
C PRO A 88 7.84 7.81 -7.30
N ASP A 89 7.97 6.70 -6.56
CA ASP A 89 9.10 6.47 -5.65
C ASP A 89 10.43 6.32 -6.41
N HIS A 90 10.34 5.99 -7.70
CA HIS A 90 11.45 5.89 -8.62
C HIS A 90 10.96 6.31 -10.01
N VAL A 91 11.70 7.20 -10.67
CA VAL A 91 11.59 7.35 -12.11
C VAL A 91 12.27 6.11 -12.68
N LEU A 92 11.51 5.14 -13.19
CA LEU A 92 12.07 4.07 -14.02
C LEU A 92 12.66 4.74 -15.27
N SER A 93 13.93 5.13 -15.21
CA SER A 93 14.72 5.27 -16.42
C SER A 93 15.04 3.85 -16.87
N ASP A 94 14.14 3.25 -17.66
CA ASP A 94 14.47 2.03 -18.40
C ASP A 94 15.63 2.27 -19.41
N ALA A 95 16.03 3.52 -19.60
CA ALA A 95 17.30 3.90 -20.19
C ALA A 95 18.40 3.89 -19.12
N ARG A 96 19.24 2.84 -19.12
CA ARG A 96 20.60 2.94 -18.59
C ARG A 96 21.30 4.08 -19.35
N ASP A 97 21.89 5.01 -18.60
CA ASP A 97 22.65 6.19 -19.05
C ASP A 97 21.85 7.48 -19.32
N LEU A 98 21.38 8.12 -18.24
CA LEU A 98 21.09 9.56 -18.28
C LEU A 98 22.30 10.35 -17.77
N SER A 99 23.03 10.98 -18.70
CA SER A 99 24.04 11.99 -18.39
C SER A 99 23.43 13.38 -18.60
N ILE A 100 23.25 14.12 -17.50
CA ILE A 100 22.81 15.51 -17.55
C ILE A 100 24.05 16.38 -17.84
N ILE A 101 24.18 16.87 -19.06
CA ILE A 101 25.21 17.85 -19.43
C ILE A 101 24.60 19.24 -19.31
N VAL A 102 24.91 19.96 -18.23
CA VAL A 102 24.53 21.36 -18.07
C VAL A 102 25.61 22.22 -18.72
N ASN A 103 25.28 22.82 -19.87
CA ASN A 103 26.17 23.72 -20.60
C ASN A 103 25.77 25.17 -20.33
N TRP A 104 26.46 25.81 -19.38
CA TRP A 104 26.14 27.16 -18.90
C TRP A 104 26.40 28.27 -19.93
N ASP A 105 27.10 27.97 -21.02
CA ASP A 105 27.55 28.96 -22.02
C ASP A 105 26.61 29.08 -23.24
N LYS A 106 25.51 28.32 -23.27
CA LYS A 106 24.49 28.42 -24.32
C LYS A 106 23.17 28.89 -23.73
N VAL A 107 22.90 30.19 -23.89
CA VAL A 107 21.57 30.74 -23.69
C VAL A 107 20.70 30.26 -24.85
N VAL A 108 19.71 29.40 -24.56
CA VAL A 108 18.69 29.04 -25.55
C VAL A 108 17.68 30.19 -25.57
N THR A 109 17.79 31.06 -26.58
CA THR A 109 16.71 31.99 -26.91
C THR A 109 15.64 31.23 -27.68
N HIS A 110 14.43 31.14 -27.11
CA HIS A 110 13.28 30.62 -27.85
C HIS A 110 12.85 31.66 -28.88
N ASP A 111 13.09 31.39 -30.16
CA ASP A 111 12.47 32.16 -31.23
C ASP A 111 10.97 31.86 -31.24
N SER A 112 10.19 32.84 -30.78
CA SER A 112 8.74 32.82 -30.90
C SER A 112 8.39 32.94 -32.38
N HIS A 113 8.05 31.82 -33.01
CA HIS A 113 7.47 31.85 -34.35
C HIS A 113 6.10 32.54 -34.26
N ALA A 114 5.98 33.71 -34.88
CA ALA A 114 4.72 34.43 -34.99
C ALA A 114 3.75 33.60 -35.86
N ILE A 115 2.54 33.39 -35.35
CA ILE A 115 1.42 32.78 -36.08
C ILE A 115 0.94 33.84 -37.09
N PRO A 116 0.96 33.59 -38.41
CA PRO A 116 0.38 34.51 -39.38
C PRO A 116 -1.15 34.42 -39.35
N ASP A 117 -1.79 35.59 -39.52
CA ASP A 117 -3.25 35.81 -39.49
C ASP A 117 -4.07 34.92 -40.46
#